data_AF-I0XAP7-F1
#
_entry.id   AF-I0XAP7-F1
#
_cell.length_a   1.000
_cell.length_b   1.000
_cell.length_c   1.000
_cell.angle_alpha   90.00
_cell.angle_beta   90.00
_cell.angle_gamma   90.00
#
_symmetry.space_group_name_H-M   'P 1'
#
loop_
_entity.id
_entity.type
_entity.pdbx_description
1 polymer ?
#
loop_
_entity_poly.entity_id
_entity_poly.type
_entity_poly.pdbx_seq_one_letter_code
_entity_poly.pdbx_strand_id
1 'polypeptide(L)'
;MNAPVFAEFPVTLECRLKSYDEKTSHLFGEIVNITADDSVLTDGKIDISKLKPISYNPVAHTYHVVNGEPCAAAFSCGSALK
;
A
#
# COMPACT_ATOMS: atom_id res chain seq x y z
N MET A 1 4.05 -20.56 -2.04
CA MET A 1 2.73 -19.92 -1.81
C MET A 1 1.84 -20.24 -2.98
N ASN A 2 0.53 -20.41 -2.76
CA ASN A 2 -0.40 -20.88 -3.78
C ASN A 2 -1.50 -19.84 -4.13
N ALA A 3 -1.42 -18.62 -3.57
CA ALA A 3 -2.33 -17.55 -3.93
C ALA A 3 -1.90 -16.96 -5.29
N PRO A 4 -2.80 -16.86 -6.28
CA PRO A 4 -2.48 -16.24 -7.55
C PRO A 4 -2.20 -14.74 -7.37
N VAL A 5 -1.30 -14.21 -8.20
CA VAL A 5 -0.98 -12.78 -8.27
C VAL A 5 -1.46 -12.21 -9.60
N PHE A 6 -1.84 -10.94 -9.61
CA PHE A 6 -2.13 -10.21 -10.85
C PHE A 6 -0.81 -9.68 -11.42
N ALA A 7 -0.48 -10.07 -12.65
CA ALA A 7 0.78 -9.68 -13.28
C ALA A 7 0.80 -8.20 -13.68
N GLU A 8 -0.37 -7.59 -13.82
CA GLU A 8 -0.57 -6.21 -14.25
C GLU A 8 -0.43 -5.19 -13.11
N PHE A 9 -0.44 -5.64 -11.85
CA PHE A 9 -0.30 -4.75 -10.70
C PHE A 9 1.18 -4.55 -10.35
N PRO A 10 1.66 -3.29 -10.32
CA PRO A 10 3.08 -2.99 -10.17
C PRO A 10 3.59 -3.22 -8.74
N VAL A 11 2.72 -3.48 -7.77
CA VAL A 11 3.08 -3.87 -6.40
C VAL A 11 2.14 -4.96 -5.93
N THR A 12 2.69 -6.04 -5.38
CA THR A 12 1.95 -7.15 -4.78
C THR A 12 2.52 -7.49 -3.40
N LEU A 13 1.63 -7.65 -2.43
CA LEU A 13 1.95 -8.21 -1.12
C LEU A 13 1.47 -9.67 -1.10
N GLU A 14 2.40 -10.59 -0.91
CA GLU A 14 2.05 -11.99 -0.73
C GLU A 14 1.96 -12.30 0.76
N CYS A 15 0.79 -12.78 1.17
CA CYS A 15 0.46 -12.97 2.57
C CYS A 15 0.13 -14.44 2.89
N ARG A 16 0.56 -14.91 4.05
CA ARG A 16 0.09 -16.15 4.67
C ARG A 16 -1.04 -15.83 5.66
N LEU A 17 -2.15 -16.56 5.61
CA LEU A 17 -3.25 -16.39 6.57
C LEU A 17 -2.73 -16.60 8.01
N LYS A 18 -2.94 -15.58 8.86
CA LYS A 18 -2.60 -15.63 10.29
C LYS A 18 -3.83 -15.91 11.14
N SER A 19 -4.93 -15.21 10.88
CA SER A 19 -6.21 -15.44 11.56
C SER A 19 -7.38 -14.88 10.76
N TYR A 20 -8.58 -15.38 11.05
CA TYR A 20 -9.84 -14.87 10.56
C TYR A 20 -10.86 -14.87 11.71
N ASP A 21 -11.57 -13.77 11.89
CA ASP A 21 -12.67 -13.66 12.86
C ASP A 21 -14.00 -13.63 12.10
N GLU A 22 -14.78 -14.70 12.21
CA GLU A 22 -16.08 -14.85 11.53
C GLU A 22 -17.11 -13.81 11.96
N LYS A 23 -17.03 -13.29 13.20
CA LYS A 23 -18.01 -12.31 13.71
C LYS A 23 -17.81 -10.94 13.09
N THR A 24 -16.56 -10.55 12.89
CA THR A 24 -16.19 -9.24 12.31
C THR A 24 -15.87 -9.32 10.83
N SER A 25 -15.70 -10.53 10.30
CA SER A 25 -15.16 -10.80 8.95
C SER A 25 -13.76 -10.20 8.73
N HIS A 26 -12.98 -10.00 9.79
CA HIS A 26 -11.61 -9.52 9.68
C HIS A 26 -10.63 -10.66 9.41
N LEU A 27 -9.78 -10.47 8.40
CA LEU A 27 -8.69 -11.37 8.04
C LEU A 27 -7.35 -10.69 8.31
N PHE A 28 -6.45 -11.39 8.98
CA PHE A 28 -5.08 -10.94 9.20
C PHE A 28 -4.11 -11.83 8.42
N GLY A 29 -3.25 -11.22 7.62
CA GLY A 29 -2.20 -11.89 6.87
C GLY A 29 -0.81 -11.49 7.35
N GLU A 30 0.10 -12.46 7.42
CA GLU A 30 1.54 -12.22 7.56
C GLU A 30 2.15 -11.97 6.18
N ILE A 31 2.77 -10.81 5.98
CA ILE A 31 3.50 -10.50 4.74
C ILE A 31 4.75 -11.38 4.71
N VAL A 32 4.83 -12.26 3.71
CA VAL A 32 5.97 -13.18 3.53
C VAL A 32 6.78 -12.86 2.27
N ASN A 33 6.24 -12.06 1.35
CA ASN A 33 6.98 -11.48 0.24
C ASN A 33 6.34 -10.15 -0.21
N ILE A 34 7.17 -9.27 -0.80
CA ILE A 34 6.75 -8.06 -1.48
C ILE A 34 7.41 -8.06 -2.86
N THR A 35 6.59 -7.99 -3.91
CA THR A 35 7.07 -7.84 -5.28
C THR A 35 6.67 -6.47 -5.79
N ALA A 36 7.60 -5.75 -6.40
CA ALA A 36 7.36 -4.48 -7.04
C ALA A 36 8.03 -4.45 -8.41
N ASP A 37 7.35 -3.86 -9.39
CA ASP A 37 7.90 -3.61 -10.71
C ASP A 37 8.93 -2.48 -10.64
N ASP A 38 10.03 -2.60 -11.37
CA ASP A 38 11.10 -1.61 -11.37
C ASP A 38 10.63 -0.21 -11.79
N SER A 39 9.57 -0.11 -12.59
CA SER A 39 8.97 1.17 -13.03
C SER A 39 8.40 1.99 -11.89
N VAL A 40 8.07 1.38 -10.75
CA VAL A 40 7.55 2.08 -9.56
C VAL A 40 8.59 2.26 -8.47
N LEU A 41 9.87 1.98 -8.75
CA LEU A 41 10.96 2.13 -7.79
C LEU A 41 11.74 3.44 -7.97
N THR A 42 12.16 4.02 -6.85
CA THR A 42 13.19 5.06 -6.76
C THR A 42 14.12 4.66 -5.62
N ASP A 43 15.42 4.53 -5.90
CA ASP A 43 16.44 4.07 -4.93
C ASP A 43 16.08 2.73 -4.24
N GLY A 44 15.52 1.79 -5.02
CA GLY A 44 15.12 0.47 -4.53
C GLY A 44 13.90 0.49 -3.59
N LYS A 45 13.20 1.62 -3.47
CA LYS A 45 11.98 1.77 -2.66
C LYS A 45 10.80 2.12 -3.56
N ILE A 46 9.61 1.70 -3.14
CA ILE A 46 8.36 2.06 -3.82
C ILE A 46 8.18 3.57 -3.77
N ASP A 47 8.10 4.18 -4.95
CA ASP A 47 7.81 5.58 -5.16
C ASP A 47 6.30 5.78 -5.35
N ILE A 48 5.65 6.40 -4.38
CA ILE A 48 4.19 6.61 -4.39
C ILE A 48 3.74 7.45 -5.60
N SER A 49 4.58 8.39 -6.06
CA SER A 49 4.26 9.22 -7.22
C SER A 49 4.26 8.43 -8.54
N LYS A 50 5.08 7.37 -8.63
CA LYS A 50 5.11 6.44 -9.76
C LYS A 50 4.03 5.36 -9.64
N LEU A 51 3.81 4.84 -8.44
CA LEU A 51 2.78 3.83 -8.15
C LEU A 51 1.36 4.35 -8.41
N LYS A 52 1.10 5.64 -8.11
CA LYS A 52 -0.21 6.29 -8.25
C LYS A 52 -1.37 5.44 -7.69
N PRO A 53 -1.29 5.01 -6.42
CA PRO A 53 -2.34 4.18 -5.84
C PRO A 53 -3.67 4.95 -5.79
N ILE A 54 -4.77 4.22 -5.82
CA ILE A 54 -6.11 4.79 -5.65
C ILE A 54 -6.56 4.68 -4.19
N SER A 55 -7.29 5.70 -3.74
CA SER A 55 -8.02 5.69 -2.48
C SER A 55 -9.52 5.68 -2.77
N TYR A 56 -10.25 4.82 -2.06
CA TYR A 56 -11.70 4.76 -2.13
C TYR A 56 -12.32 5.67 -1.05
N ASN A 57 -13.22 6.56 -1.47
CA ASN A 57 -14.03 7.37 -0.57
C ASN A 57 -15.39 6.68 -0.33
N PRO A 58 -15.65 6.11 0.87
CA PRO A 58 -16.88 5.38 1.14
C PRO A 58 -18.11 6.29 1.28
N VAL A 59 -17.94 7.61 1.47
CA VAL A 59 -19.07 8.54 1.62
C VAL A 59 -19.60 8.99 0.27
N ALA A 60 -18.71 9.37 -0.65
CA ALA A 60 -19.08 9.85 -1.99
C ALA A 60 -19.07 8.74 -3.05
N HIS A 61 -18.60 7.54 -2.72
CA HIS A 61 -18.45 6.41 -3.65
C HIS A 61 -17.55 6.74 -4.86
N THR A 62 -16.49 7.52 -4.63
CA THR A 62 -15.52 7.95 -5.65
C THR A 62 -14.15 7.34 -5.40
N TYR A 63 -13.36 7.19 -6.48
CA TYR A 63 -11.94 6.89 -6.40
C TYR A 63 -11.10 8.14 -6.64
N HIS A 64 -10.04 8.28 -5.87
CA HIS A 64 -9.08 9.37 -5.99
C HIS A 64 -7.69 8.82 -6.21
N VAL A 65 -6.97 9.36 -7.18
CA VAL A 65 -5.54 9.04 -7.37
C VAL A 65 -4.74 9.78 -6.29
N VAL A 66 -3.88 9.06 -5.58
CA VAL A 66 -2.90 9.66 -4.68
C VAL A 66 -1.78 10.24 -5.55
N ASN A 67 -1.61 11.57 -5.51
CA ASN A 67 -0.64 12.30 -6.35
C ASN A 67 0.83 12.00 -6.00
N GLY A 68 1.09 11.43 -4.82
CA GLY A 68 2.42 11.03 -4.35
C GLY A 68 3.32 12.18 -3.89
N GLU A 69 2.86 13.43 -3.97
CA GLU A 69 3.59 14.57 -3.41
C GLU A 69 3.49 14.55 -1.88
N PRO A 70 4.63 14.49 -1.15
CA PRO A 70 4.60 14.51 0.30
C PRO A 70 4.17 15.91 0.79
N CYS A 71 3.22 15.96 1.72
CA CYS A 71 2.81 17.23 2.35
C CYS A 71 3.82 17.72 3.40
N ALA A 72 4.61 16.82 4.00
CA ALA A 72 5.71 17.11 4.92
C ALA A 72 6.56 15.85 5.16
N ALA A 73 7.75 16.02 5.74
CA ALA A 73 8.59 14.90 6.17
C ALA A 73 8.11 14.32 7.52
N ALA A 74 7.62 13.08 7.50
CA ALA A 74 7.29 12.30 8.71
C ALA A 74 8.53 12.13 9.61
N PHE A 75 8.31 12.03 10.93
CA PHE A 75 9.37 11.96 11.95
C PHE A 75 10.36 13.14 11.92
N SER A 76 10.01 14.26 11.28
CA SER A 76 10.88 15.44 11.15
C SER A 76 10.11 16.73 11.41
N CYS A 77 9.08 17.04 10.61
CA CYS A 77 8.44 18.37 10.59
C CYS A 77 7.89 18.84 11.94
N GLY A 78 7.38 17.93 12.77
CA GLY A 78 6.88 18.26 14.12
C GLY A 78 7.95 18.74 15.09
N SER A 79 9.23 18.47 14.83
CA SER A 79 10.34 18.93 15.68
C SER A 79 10.49 20.45 15.69
N ALA A 80 9.99 21.15 14.67
CA ALA A 80 10.00 22.60 14.58
C ALA A 80 8.99 23.28 15.53
N LEU A 81 8.09 22.51 16.16
CA LEU A 81 7.07 23.00 17.10
C LEU A 81 7.46 22.81 18.58
N LYS A 82 8.72 22.42 18.85
CA LYS A 82 9.25 22.28 20.21
C LYS A 82 9.86 23.57 20.72
#